data_AF-A7VEA7-F1
#
_entry.id   AF-A7VEA7-F1
#
_cell.length_a   1.000
_cell.length_b   1.000
_cell.length_c   1.000
_cell.angle_alpha   90.00
_cell.angle_beta   90.00
_cell.angle_gamma   90.00
#
_symmetry.space_group_name_H-M   'P 1'
#
loop_
_entity.id
_entity.type
_entity.pdbx_description
1 polymer ?
#
loop_
_entity_poly.entity_id
_entity_poly.type
_entity_poly.pdbx_seq_one_letter_code
_entity_poly.pdbx_strand_id
1 'polypeptide(L)'
;MEHYDGEFYTLRLFSPIEGEIYSLNSTEEGIHLTAYEMENYSSFIRDHMEGVGLLGKRNQKLMTYFNNAKRLHKPVSLSLDLEAYEGRLWSVLQADSQDKLTHEEVQSLAETWGMIAAGGFIREMQETRILVPDGELMVFLGNEGLDYFVCPEEVLKGTAHTLKPALDVAIYSEAYFPERSYQGAKLRLPAEPAFLKDAKMRAFIHENEPYRIELLGNWPSFLKNILEKAASVTLEEVNVLACLVTHMDSSQIETYEAAIQMRQEENIDVLVGIKELLNLCYNLECFKFLRGIIDDRKLGEFYLEEDRLEWIHMLEVDIRELLDPQRVGMDQRKEEMGIFTSKGYVFENALSYQDIYDGIHLPDIDGVAGGIFSLRLVGSQYPEEQGTWLELPTTDLGFQWALNRLNERTFDDCIITESISTVHGLSVKQTDDIETLNELARQLQEFPDDRTLCKFKAALELEQCDSLEQALRIAENLDCYSYDPQMYSMASYARYLFRELEFNIDDPAFATFDFQGYGERQLGLLESVQTTYGMITRNEDFPIQTQQNTEQGMKMQ
;
A
#
# COMPACT_ATOMS: atom_id res chain seq x y z
N MET A 1 34.29 5.14 3.81
CA MET A 1 32.90 5.61 3.87
C MET A 1 32.29 5.21 2.56
N GLU A 2 31.75 3.99 2.51
CA GLU A 2 31.02 3.52 1.34
C GLU A 2 29.71 4.31 1.27
N HIS A 3 29.50 5.00 0.16
CA HIS A 3 28.21 5.55 -0.20
C HIS A 3 27.31 4.37 -0.57
N TYR A 4 26.50 3.92 0.40
CA TYR A 4 25.35 3.09 0.15
C TYR A 4 24.19 4.02 -0.21
N ASP A 5 23.82 4.05 -1.49
CA ASP A 5 22.54 4.59 -2.00
C ASP A 5 21.47 3.50 -1.85
N GLY A 6 21.19 3.06 -0.61
CA GLY A 6 19.97 2.32 -0.31
C GLY A 6 18.81 3.31 -0.25
N GLU A 7 17.65 2.93 -0.81
CA GLU A 7 16.41 3.68 -0.62
C GLU A 7 16.13 3.79 0.89
N PHE A 8 15.85 5.01 1.36
CA PHE A 8 15.48 5.26 2.74
C PHE A 8 13.97 5.37 2.82
N TYR A 9 13.36 4.69 3.78
CA TYR A 9 11.97 4.97 4.16
C TYR A 9 11.87 6.42 4.61
N THR A 10 10.99 7.20 3.98
CA THR A 10 10.84 8.62 4.21
C THR A 10 9.50 8.88 4.88
N LEU A 11 9.51 9.29 6.14
CA LEU A 11 8.33 9.80 6.85
C LEU A 11 8.32 11.33 6.77
N ARG A 12 7.17 11.93 6.44
CA ARG A 12 6.99 13.38 6.45
C ARG A 12 5.90 13.78 7.43
N LEU A 13 6.27 14.59 8.42
CA LEU A 13 5.38 15.10 9.46
C LEU A 13 5.09 16.57 9.21
N PHE A 14 3.82 16.92 9.12
CA PHE A 14 3.31 18.25 8.85
C PHE A 14 2.80 18.89 10.13
N SER A 15 3.23 20.12 10.40
CA SER A 15 2.67 20.96 11.46
C SER A 15 2.38 22.37 10.95
N PRO A 16 1.22 22.96 11.30
CA PRO A 16 0.85 24.28 10.79
C PRO A 16 1.79 25.35 11.35
N ILE A 17 2.18 26.30 10.49
CA ILE A 17 3.00 27.44 10.88
C ILE A 17 2.08 28.62 11.16
N GLU A 18 2.23 29.22 12.32
CA GLU A 18 1.52 30.44 12.68
C GLU A 18 2.51 31.57 12.92
N GLY A 19 2.01 32.78 13.09
CA GLY A 19 2.86 33.92 13.34
C GLY A 19 2.13 35.08 13.97
N GLU A 20 2.89 36.14 14.21
CA GLU A 20 2.36 37.44 14.59
C GLU A 20 3.03 38.51 13.75
N ILE A 21 2.24 39.41 13.18
CA ILE A 21 2.76 40.54 12.43
C ILE A 21 2.65 41.83 13.22
N TYR A 22 3.77 42.56 13.26
CA TYR A 22 3.93 43.81 13.97
C TYR A 22 4.12 44.95 12.97
N SER A 23 3.53 46.11 13.26
CA SER A 23 3.89 47.33 12.53
C SER A 23 5.36 47.68 12.77
N LEU A 24 6.04 48.21 11.75
CA LEU A 24 7.46 48.60 11.81
C LEU A 24 7.78 49.45 13.04
N ASN A 25 8.78 49.02 13.83
CA ASN A 25 9.20 49.66 15.08
C ASN A 25 8.12 49.78 16.18
N SER A 26 7.02 49.02 16.09
CA SER A 26 6.00 48.97 17.14
C SER A 26 6.37 47.98 18.25
N THR A 27 6.00 48.34 19.48
CA THR A 27 6.04 47.48 20.66
C THR A 27 4.62 47.08 21.12
N GLU A 28 3.60 47.37 20.32
CA GLU A 28 2.20 46.94 20.57
C GLU A 28 2.03 45.44 20.31
N GLU A 29 0.91 44.86 20.78
CA GLU A 29 0.57 43.46 20.52
C GLU A 29 0.47 43.18 19.01
N GLY A 30 1.13 42.11 18.56
CA GLY A 30 1.10 41.68 17.16
C GLY A 30 -0.27 41.17 16.75
N ILE A 31 -0.59 41.30 15.47
CA ILE A 31 -1.79 40.66 14.91
C ILE A 31 -1.44 39.19 14.67
N HIS A 32 -2.18 38.30 15.31
CA HIS A 32 -2.05 36.87 15.11
C HIS A 32 -2.39 36.48 13.68
N LEU A 33 -1.54 35.65 13.08
CA LEU A 33 -1.67 35.11 11.73
C LEU A 33 -1.77 33.58 11.81
N THR A 34 -2.86 33.07 11.25
CA THR A 34 -3.08 31.63 11.09
C THR A 34 -2.22 31.05 9.97
N ALA A 35 -2.13 29.72 9.88
CA ALA A 35 -1.41 29.05 8.79
C ALA A 35 -1.88 29.43 7.39
N TYR A 36 -3.13 29.87 7.22
CA TYR A 36 -3.63 30.39 5.95
C TYR A 36 -2.97 31.72 5.57
N GLU A 37 -2.86 32.63 6.52
CA GLU A 37 -2.28 33.95 6.27
C GLU A 37 -0.76 33.86 6.11
N MET A 38 -0.13 32.93 6.82
CA MET A 38 1.31 32.67 6.75
C MET A 38 1.79 32.21 5.37
N GLU A 39 0.93 31.59 4.55
CA GLU A 39 1.27 31.17 3.18
C GLU A 39 1.77 32.36 2.32
N ASN A 40 1.19 33.55 2.52
CA ASN A 40 1.56 34.77 1.81
C ASN A 40 3.01 35.21 2.08
N TYR A 41 3.59 34.79 3.21
CA TYR A 41 4.95 35.15 3.62
C TYR A 41 5.95 34.00 3.46
N SER A 42 5.54 32.89 2.83
CA SER A 42 6.33 31.65 2.69
C SER A 42 7.76 31.85 2.18
N SER A 43 7.98 32.74 1.21
CA SER A 43 9.33 33.04 0.70
C SER A 43 10.23 33.69 1.74
N PHE A 44 9.71 34.67 2.49
CA PHE A 44 10.47 35.37 3.53
C PHE A 44 10.81 34.43 4.70
N ILE A 45 9.88 33.55 5.05
CA ILE A 45 10.06 32.54 6.09
C ILE A 45 11.13 31.54 5.65
N ARG A 46 11.09 31.07 4.39
CA ARG A 46 12.08 30.16 3.81
C ARG A 46 13.48 30.75 3.84
N ASP A 47 13.65 31.97 3.33
CA ASP A 47 14.95 32.66 3.29
C ASP A 47 15.53 32.82 4.70
N HIS A 48 14.68 33.11 5.69
CA HIS A 48 15.11 33.22 7.08
C HIS A 48 15.55 31.86 7.65
N MET A 49 14.76 30.80 7.44
CA MET A 49 15.09 29.44 7.90
C MET A 49 16.37 28.88 7.26
N GLU A 50 16.64 29.23 6.01
CA GLU A 50 17.91 28.93 5.35
C GLU A 50 19.06 29.69 6.01
N GLY A 51 18.88 31.00 6.27
CA GLY A 51 19.87 31.84 6.93
C GLY A 51 20.27 31.39 8.34
N VAL A 52 19.34 30.80 9.11
CA VAL A 52 19.62 30.26 10.45
C VAL A 52 20.06 28.78 10.45
N GLY A 53 20.18 28.17 9.26
CA GLY A 53 20.66 26.80 9.06
C GLY A 53 19.68 25.73 9.53
N LEU A 54 18.37 26.00 9.46
CA LEU A 54 17.32 25.04 9.80
C LEU A 54 16.83 24.24 8.60
N LEU A 55 16.89 24.80 7.40
CA LEU A 55 16.61 24.06 6.17
C LEU A 55 17.80 23.20 5.75
N GLY A 56 17.50 22.14 4.99
CA GLY A 56 18.51 21.30 4.33
C GLY A 56 18.45 19.84 4.75
N LYS A 57 18.94 18.98 3.86
CA LYS A 57 18.96 17.53 4.04
C LYS A 57 19.91 17.12 5.17
N ARG A 58 19.50 16.15 5.99
CA ARG A 58 20.31 15.57 7.07
C ARG A 58 20.87 16.65 8.03
N ASN A 59 19.98 17.51 8.50
CA ASN A 59 20.31 18.66 9.33
C ASN A 59 20.84 18.22 10.72
N GLN A 60 22.15 18.39 10.95
CA GLN A 60 22.80 18.03 12.23
C GLN A 60 22.33 18.87 13.41
N LYS A 61 21.92 20.12 13.17
CA LYS A 61 21.39 21.02 14.20
C LYS A 61 20.04 20.50 14.69
N LEU A 62 19.17 20.11 13.77
CA LEU A 62 17.88 19.47 14.06
C LEU A 62 18.06 18.16 14.83
N MET A 63 19.01 17.31 14.40
CA MET A 63 19.38 16.09 15.13
C MET A 63 19.84 16.36 16.57
N THR A 64 20.49 17.50 16.82
CA THR A 64 20.94 17.88 18.17
C THR A 64 19.75 18.23 19.06
N TYR A 65 18.76 18.96 18.54
CA TYR A 65 17.52 19.25 19.29
C TYR A 65 16.77 17.98 19.65
N PHE A 66 16.61 17.06 18.69
CA PHE A 66 15.98 15.77 18.94
C PHE A 66 16.73 14.98 20.02
N ASN A 67 18.04 14.82 19.90
CA ASN A 67 18.82 14.07 20.90
C ASN A 67 18.80 14.69 22.31
N ASN A 68 18.63 16.01 22.42
CA ASN A 68 18.46 16.69 23.70
C ASN A 68 17.07 16.46 24.31
N ALA A 69 16.03 16.40 23.48
CA ALA A 69 14.65 16.16 23.92
C ALA A 69 14.40 14.68 24.22
N LYS A 70 14.71 13.81 23.27
CA LYS A 70 14.55 12.35 23.36
C LYS A 70 15.54 11.67 22.43
N ARG A 71 16.38 10.78 22.97
CA ARG A 71 17.28 9.98 22.14
C ARG A 71 16.47 9.04 21.27
N LEU A 72 16.52 9.23 19.95
CA LEU A 72 15.86 8.35 19.00
C LEU A 72 16.50 6.95 19.04
N HIS A 73 15.67 5.91 19.08
CA HIS A 73 16.12 4.52 19.19
C HIS A 73 16.65 3.98 17.85
N LYS A 74 16.04 4.41 16.73
CA LYS A 74 16.49 4.10 15.38
C LYS A 74 17.36 5.25 14.81
N PRO A 75 18.38 4.94 14.00
CA PRO A 75 19.13 5.95 13.28
C PRO A 75 18.25 6.55 12.19
N VAL A 76 17.78 7.77 12.43
CA VAL A 76 16.99 8.56 11.48
C VAL A 76 17.81 9.78 11.09
N SER A 77 17.80 10.17 9.82
CA SER A 77 18.27 11.49 9.41
C SER A 77 17.10 12.46 9.28
N LEU A 78 17.20 13.61 9.93
CA LEU A 78 16.14 14.61 9.94
C LEU A 78 16.44 15.76 8.98
N SER A 79 15.43 16.20 8.26
CA SER A 79 15.44 17.38 7.40
C SER A 79 14.19 18.20 7.70
N LEU A 80 14.28 19.52 7.59
CA LEU A 80 13.13 20.40 7.76
C LEU A 80 12.92 21.19 6.47
N ASP A 81 11.67 21.29 6.06
CA ASP A 81 11.23 22.06 4.90
C ASP A 81 9.94 22.83 5.20
N LEU A 82 9.51 23.64 4.23
CA LEU A 82 8.26 24.37 4.20
C LEU A 82 7.43 23.93 3.00
N GLU A 83 6.15 23.71 3.20
CA GLU A 83 5.23 23.36 2.11
C GLU A 83 3.93 24.13 2.22
N ALA A 84 3.40 24.58 1.08
CA ALA A 84 2.06 25.13 0.96
C ALA A 84 1.10 24.02 0.50
N TYR A 85 0.07 23.73 1.29
CA TYR A 85 -0.92 22.69 1.00
C TYR A 85 -2.30 23.09 1.53
N GLU A 86 -3.34 22.93 0.69
CA GLU A 86 -4.72 23.37 0.96
C GLU A 86 -4.85 24.84 1.42
N GLY A 87 -3.99 25.71 0.90
CA GLY A 87 -3.97 27.14 1.24
C GLY A 87 -3.39 27.45 2.63
N ARG A 88 -2.70 26.49 3.26
CA ARG A 88 -2.00 26.68 4.54
C ARG A 88 -0.50 26.49 4.35
N LEU A 89 0.29 27.20 5.15
CA LEU A 89 1.73 26.98 5.27
C LEU A 89 2.04 25.95 6.36
N TRP A 90 2.84 24.96 6.00
CA TRP A 90 3.25 23.86 6.85
C TRP A 90 4.75 23.82 7.04
N SER A 91 5.17 23.50 8.27
CA SER A 91 6.52 22.99 8.51
C SER A 91 6.50 21.49 8.26
N VAL A 92 7.48 21.01 7.50
CA VAL A 92 7.57 19.62 7.10
C VAL A 92 8.85 19.02 7.66
N LEU A 93 8.73 18.24 8.73
CA LEU A 93 9.81 17.45 9.26
C LEU A 93 9.88 16.14 8.48
N GLN A 94 10.95 15.97 7.71
CA GLN A 94 11.25 14.73 7.00
C GLN A 94 12.22 13.88 7.83
N ALA A 95 11.88 12.62 8.03
CA ALA A 95 12.64 11.62 8.75
C ALA A 95 12.96 10.45 7.83
N ASP A 96 14.23 10.29 7.46
CA ASP A 96 14.69 9.20 6.61
C ASP A 96 15.32 8.08 7.47
N SER A 97 14.83 6.86 7.35
CA SER A 97 15.33 5.67 8.05
C SER A 97 15.60 4.51 7.09
N GLN A 98 16.39 3.53 7.53
CA GLN A 98 16.64 2.32 6.71
C GLN A 98 15.42 1.42 6.64
N ASP A 99 14.70 1.25 7.76
CA ASP A 99 13.50 0.44 7.84
C ASP A 99 12.26 1.32 8.02
N LYS A 100 11.09 0.81 7.61
CA LYS A 100 9.79 1.42 7.91
C LYS A 100 9.62 1.60 9.43
N LEU A 101 9.12 2.77 9.81
CA LEU A 101 8.86 3.12 11.22
C LEU A 101 7.55 2.47 11.69
N THR A 102 7.51 2.00 12.93
CA THR A 102 6.27 1.51 13.56
C THR A 102 5.36 2.68 13.94
N HIS A 103 4.07 2.43 14.17
CA HIS A 103 3.13 3.47 14.63
C HIS A 103 3.61 4.18 15.91
N GLU A 104 4.18 3.45 16.86
CA GLU A 104 4.75 4.02 18.09
C GLU A 104 5.97 4.91 17.81
N GLU A 105 6.81 4.54 16.84
CA GLU A 105 7.98 5.32 16.44
C GLU A 105 7.57 6.62 15.73
N VAL A 106 6.58 6.55 14.85
CA VAL A 106 5.98 7.72 14.18
C VAL A 106 5.37 8.66 15.21
N GLN A 107 4.57 8.15 16.16
CA GLN A 107 4.02 8.94 17.25
C GLN A 107 5.14 9.59 18.08
N SER A 108 6.12 8.81 18.50
CA SER A 108 7.23 9.34 19.31
C SER A 108 7.98 10.47 18.58
N LEU A 109 8.15 10.37 17.26
CA LEU A 109 8.74 11.44 16.45
C LEU A 109 7.83 12.67 16.39
N ALA A 110 6.53 12.48 16.16
CA ALA A 110 5.55 13.55 16.09
C ALA A 110 5.40 14.31 17.42
N GLU A 111 5.34 13.60 18.55
CA GLU A 111 5.31 14.20 19.89
C GLU A 111 6.59 14.97 20.18
N THR A 112 7.75 14.38 19.86
CA THR A 112 9.04 15.04 20.06
C THR A 112 9.15 16.29 19.20
N TRP A 113 8.69 16.24 17.94
CA TRP A 113 8.62 17.42 17.08
C TRP A 113 7.66 18.47 17.63
N GLY A 114 6.47 18.06 18.05
CA GLY A 114 5.48 18.92 18.68
C GLY A 114 6.06 19.65 19.89
N MET A 115 6.77 18.94 20.77
CA MET A 115 7.47 19.53 21.91
C MET A 115 8.59 20.50 21.50
N ILE A 116 9.42 20.14 20.52
CA ILE A 116 10.54 21.00 20.06
C ILE A 116 9.99 22.28 19.41
N ALA A 117 8.91 22.16 18.63
CA ALA A 117 8.28 23.26 17.93
C ALA A 117 7.47 24.16 18.87
N ALA A 118 6.66 23.58 19.78
CA ALA A 118 5.78 24.31 20.71
C ALA A 118 6.46 24.77 22.00
N GLY A 119 7.52 24.08 22.43
CA GLY A 119 8.22 24.33 23.71
C GLY A 119 8.97 25.66 23.78
N GLY A 120 8.63 26.62 22.93
CA GLY A 120 9.27 27.91 22.89
C GLY A 120 10.78 27.76 22.64
N PHE A 121 11.13 27.06 21.54
CA PHE A 121 12.08 27.54 20.52
C PHE A 121 13.47 26.83 20.29
N ILE A 122 13.80 26.50 19.03
CA ILE A 122 15.13 26.59 18.35
C ILE A 122 15.79 28.02 18.34
N ARG A 123 16.15 28.64 19.49
CA ARG A 123 16.58 30.07 19.76
C ARG A 123 16.77 31.13 18.63
N GLU A 124 17.22 30.77 17.44
CA GLU A 124 17.60 31.64 16.32
C GLU A 124 16.44 32.32 15.54
N MET A 125 15.18 31.89 15.70
CA MET A 125 13.95 32.44 15.07
C MET A 125 13.18 33.53 15.91
N GLN A 126 13.63 33.94 17.12
CA GLN A 126 12.87 34.63 18.23
C GLN A 126 13.57 35.95 18.39
N GLU A 127 14.89 35.85 18.37
CA GLU A 127 15.81 36.96 18.33
C GLU A 127 15.71 37.71 16.98
N THR A 128 14.96 37.20 15.99
CA THR A 128 14.85 37.81 14.66
C THR A 128 13.40 38.01 14.22
N ARG A 129 12.96 39.27 14.16
CA ARG A 129 11.76 39.66 13.42
C ARG A 129 12.11 39.72 11.93
N ILE A 130 11.35 39.01 11.11
CA ILE A 130 11.56 38.97 9.65
C ILE A 130 10.93 40.22 9.04
N LEU A 131 11.70 41.00 8.29
CA LEU A 131 11.16 42.15 7.57
C LEU A 131 10.32 41.67 6.39
N VAL A 132 9.02 41.98 6.40
CA VAL A 132 8.07 41.65 5.34
C VAL A 132 7.41 42.94 4.83
N PRO A 133 6.74 42.94 3.65
CA PRO A 133 6.13 44.15 3.09
C PRO A 133 5.17 44.86 4.05
N ASP A 134 4.45 44.08 4.87
CA ASP A 134 3.42 44.56 5.77
C ASP A 134 3.93 44.88 7.19
N GLY A 135 5.22 44.67 7.48
CA GLY A 135 5.82 44.98 8.77
C GLY A 135 6.95 44.06 9.19
N GLU A 136 6.93 43.68 10.46
CA GLU A 136 7.86 42.77 11.10
C GLU A 136 7.12 41.49 11.50
N LEU A 137 7.48 40.36 10.89
CA LEU A 137 6.85 39.07 11.11
C LEU A 137 7.63 38.25 12.14
N MET A 138 6.92 37.74 13.15
CA MET A 138 7.39 36.70 14.05
C MET A 138 6.76 35.37 13.64
N VAL A 139 7.57 34.32 13.54
CA VAL A 139 7.14 32.99 13.05
C VAL A 139 7.19 31.97 14.18
N PHE A 140 6.12 31.20 14.30
CA PHE A 140 5.98 30.09 15.24
C PHE A 140 5.85 28.78 14.46
N LEU A 141 6.86 27.91 14.59
CA LEU A 141 6.82 26.56 14.00
C LEU A 141 5.88 25.61 14.76
N GLY A 142 5.53 25.98 15.99
CA GLY A 142 4.45 25.37 16.76
C GLY A 142 4.00 26.25 17.91
N ASN A 143 2.81 25.94 18.44
CA ASN A 143 2.18 26.68 19.53
C ASN A 143 1.51 25.70 20.54
N GLU A 144 0.96 26.24 21.63
CA GLU A 144 0.15 25.48 22.61
C GLU A 144 -1.37 25.64 22.37
N GLY A 145 -1.76 26.14 21.20
CA GLY A 145 -3.14 26.36 20.79
C GLY A 145 -3.85 25.08 20.33
N LEU A 146 -5.18 25.11 20.34
CA LEU A 146 -6.03 23.98 19.98
C LEU A 146 -5.91 23.57 18.50
N ASP A 147 -5.47 24.49 17.63
CA ASP A 147 -5.37 24.27 16.19
C ASP A 147 -4.01 23.71 15.75
N TYR A 148 -3.05 23.57 16.68
CA TYR A 148 -1.74 23.00 16.39
C TYR A 148 -1.68 21.51 16.64
N PHE A 149 -1.23 20.79 15.61
CA PHE A 149 -0.99 19.35 15.64
C PHE A 149 0.17 19.01 14.71
N VAL A 150 0.77 17.85 14.93
CA VAL A 150 1.82 17.30 14.06
C VAL A 150 1.32 15.98 13.51
N CYS A 151 1.05 15.86 12.21
CA CYS A 151 0.51 14.63 11.62
C CYS A 151 1.31 14.14 10.39
N PRO A 152 1.28 12.85 10.04
CA PRO A 152 1.90 12.33 8.83
C PRO A 152 1.25 12.87 7.55
N GLU A 153 2.04 12.97 6.48
CA GLU A 153 1.59 13.37 5.15
C GLU A 153 0.41 12.53 4.67
N GLU A 154 0.46 11.23 4.90
CA GLU A 154 -0.55 10.27 4.43
C GLU A 154 -1.92 10.54 5.06
N VAL A 155 -1.92 10.96 6.33
CA VAL A 155 -3.12 11.35 7.07
C VAL A 155 -3.63 12.71 6.61
N LEU A 156 -2.72 13.68 6.45
CA LEU A 156 -3.07 15.04 6.04
C LEU A 156 -3.63 15.08 4.61
N LYS A 157 -2.94 14.43 3.68
CA LYS A 157 -3.25 14.47 2.25
C LYS A 157 -4.20 13.38 1.79
N GLY A 158 -4.53 12.42 2.67
CA GLY A 158 -5.43 11.32 2.36
C GLY A 158 -4.87 10.38 1.29
N THR A 159 -3.54 10.21 1.22
CA THR A 159 -2.88 9.33 0.25
C THR A 159 -2.82 7.87 0.71
N ALA A 160 -3.31 7.55 1.91
CA ALA A 160 -3.52 6.18 2.35
C ALA A 160 -4.54 5.48 1.42
N HIS A 161 -4.16 4.33 0.85
CA HIS A 161 -4.95 3.50 -0.08
C HIS A 161 -5.17 4.04 -1.49
N THR A 162 -4.09 4.39 -2.20
CA THR A 162 -4.13 4.60 -3.65
C THR A 162 -4.27 3.29 -4.45
N LEU A 163 -4.01 2.13 -3.82
CA LEU A 163 -4.15 0.83 -4.46
C LEU A 163 -5.61 0.53 -4.76
N LYS A 164 -5.95 0.47 -6.05
CA LYS A 164 -7.27 0.00 -6.53
C LYS A 164 -7.13 -1.43 -7.04
N PRO A 165 -7.56 -2.45 -6.27
CA PRO A 165 -7.43 -3.84 -6.68
C PRO A 165 -8.26 -4.09 -7.94
N ALA A 166 -7.62 -4.50 -9.03
CA ALA A 166 -8.24 -4.62 -10.35
C ALA A 166 -7.96 -5.96 -11.05
N LEU A 167 -6.92 -6.68 -10.61
CA LEU A 167 -6.43 -7.88 -11.27
C LEU A 167 -6.59 -9.10 -10.37
N ASP A 168 -7.40 -10.07 -10.78
CA ASP A 168 -7.64 -11.28 -9.99
C ASP A 168 -6.49 -12.30 -10.17
N VAL A 169 -6.13 -12.97 -9.09
CA VAL A 169 -5.20 -14.12 -9.09
C VAL A 169 -5.75 -15.23 -8.21
N ALA A 170 -5.36 -16.47 -8.50
CA ALA A 170 -5.51 -17.60 -7.60
C ALA A 170 -4.15 -18.21 -7.30
N ILE A 171 -3.94 -18.59 -6.04
CA ILE A 171 -2.73 -19.30 -5.61
C ILE A 171 -3.09 -20.68 -5.08
N TYR A 172 -2.23 -21.65 -5.37
CA TYR A 172 -2.43 -23.05 -5.02
C TYR A 172 -1.13 -23.66 -4.49
N SER A 173 -1.18 -24.31 -3.34
CA SER A 173 -0.10 -25.16 -2.82
C SER A 173 0.16 -26.32 -3.78
N GLU A 174 1.42 -26.52 -4.17
CA GLU A 174 1.78 -27.66 -5.03
C GLU A 174 1.55 -29.01 -4.35
N ALA A 175 1.64 -29.05 -3.02
CA ALA A 175 1.40 -30.27 -2.25
C ALA A 175 -0.04 -30.77 -2.37
N TYR A 176 -1.02 -29.84 -2.45
CA TYR A 176 -2.44 -30.15 -2.43
C TYR A 176 -3.13 -30.00 -3.79
N PHE A 177 -2.45 -29.40 -4.79
CA PHE A 177 -2.99 -29.19 -6.14
C PHE A 177 -3.61 -30.44 -6.82
N PRO A 178 -3.07 -31.67 -6.64
CA PRO A 178 -3.68 -32.87 -7.21
C PRO A 178 -5.02 -33.27 -6.57
N GLU A 179 -5.34 -32.73 -5.39
CA GLU A 179 -6.54 -33.09 -4.65
C GLU A 179 -7.78 -32.39 -5.19
N ARG A 180 -8.78 -33.17 -5.63
CA ARG A 180 -10.01 -32.63 -6.24
C ARG A 180 -10.83 -31.71 -5.32
N SER A 181 -10.72 -31.88 -4.01
CA SER A 181 -11.44 -31.08 -3.01
C SER A 181 -10.72 -29.78 -2.65
N TYR A 182 -9.46 -29.61 -3.06
CA TYR A 182 -8.65 -28.43 -2.77
C TYR A 182 -8.94 -27.31 -3.77
N GLN A 183 -9.17 -26.09 -3.28
CA GLN A 183 -9.60 -24.94 -4.09
C GLN A 183 -8.58 -23.79 -4.16
N GLY A 184 -7.49 -23.85 -3.37
CA GLY A 184 -6.54 -22.74 -3.25
C GLY A 184 -7.17 -21.48 -2.65
N ALA A 185 -6.54 -20.33 -2.90
CA ALA A 185 -7.03 -19.03 -2.47
C ALA A 185 -7.08 -18.03 -3.63
N LYS A 186 -8.19 -17.30 -3.73
CA LYS A 186 -8.33 -16.15 -4.64
C LYS A 186 -7.99 -14.85 -3.93
N LEU A 187 -7.45 -13.91 -4.68
CA LEU A 187 -7.06 -12.57 -4.23
C LEU A 187 -7.13 -11.59 -5.41
N ARG A 188 -7.37 -10.31 -5.12
CA ARG A 188 -7.24 -9.20 -6.08
C ARG A 188 -5.97 -8.41 -5.81
N LEU A 189 -5.27 -8.04 -6.88
CA LEU A 189 -4.03 -7.26 -6.87
C LEU A 189 -4.24 -5.90 -7.58
N PRO A 190 -3.44 -4.87 -7.24
CA PRO A 190 -2.48 -4.85 -6.14
C PRO A 190 -3.16 -4.92 -4.76
N ALA A 191 -2.46 -5.52 -3.79
CA ALA A 191 -2.93 -5.71 -2.43
C ALA A 191 -1.80 -5.49 -1.43
N GLU A 192 -2.18 -5.16 -0.19
CA GLU A 192 -1.22 -4.96 0.89
C GLU A 192 -0.60 -6.30 1.35
N PRO A 193 0.62 -6.29 1.93
CA PRO A 193 1.31 -7.51 2.35
C PRO A 193 0.49 -8.43 3.26
N ALA A 194 -0.36 -7.86 4.12
CA ALA A 194 -1.24 -8.62 5.00
C ALA A 194 -2.26 -9.48 4.21
N PHE A 195 -2.79 -8.98 3.09
CA PHE A 195 -3.68 -9.74 2.21
C PHE A 195 -2.95 -10.82 1.42
N LEU A 196 -1.69 -10.56 1.00
CA LEU A 196 -0.85 -11.59 0.38
C LEU A 196 -0.60 -12.74 1.35
N LYS A 197 -0.27 -12.39 2.61
CA LYS A 197 -0.05 -13.34 3.70
C LYS A 197 -1.31 -14.15 4.00
N ASP A 198 -2.45 -13.47 4.14
CA ASP A 198 -3.74 -14.12 4.36
C ASP A 198 -4.13 -15.06 3.22
N ALA A 199 -3.90 -14.67 1.97
CA ALA A 199 -4.13 -15.55 0.83
C ALA A 199 -3.28 -16.82 0.91
N LYS A 200 -2.00 -16.71 1.29
CA LYS A 200 -1.12 -17.88 1.49
C LYS A 200 -1.63 -18.79 2.62
N MET A 201 -2.13 -18.21 3.72
CA MET A 201 -2.77 -18.96 4.81
C MET A 201 -4.01 -19.73 4.33
N ARG A 202 -4.93 -19.08 3.61
CA ARG A 202 -6.13 -19.71 3.04
C ARG A 202 -5.82 -20.78 1.99
N ALA A 203 -4.69 -20.66 1.32
CA ALA A 203 -4.20 -21.66 0.38
C ALA A 203 -3.39 -22.77 1.06
N PHE A 204 -3.20 -22.75 2.38
CA PHE A 204 -2.38 -23.72 3.12
C PHE A 204 -0.95 -23.79 2.57
N ILE A 205 -0.35 -22.63 2.30
CA ILE A 205 1.04 -22.48 1.86
C ILE A 205 1.86 -22.00 3.07
N HIS A 206 2.80 -22.81 3.52
CA HIS A 206 3.74 -22.43 4.58
C HIS A 206 5.02 -21.79 4.02
N GLU A 207 5.84 -21.21 4.89
CA GLU A 207 7.08 -20.54 4.48
C GLU A 207 7.99 -21.47 3.65
N ASN A 208 8.46 -20.96 2.51
CA ASN A 208 9.32 -21.64 1.54
C ASN A 208 8.69 -22.86 0.84
N GLU A 209 7.38 -23.09 0.97
CA GLU A 209 6.71 -24.13 0.19
C GLU A 209 6.46 -23.67 -1.25
N PRO A 210 6.62 -24.57 -2.25
CA PRO A 210 6.31 -24.25 -3.62
C PRO A 210 4.79 -24.10 -3.81
N TYR A 211 4.41 -23.08 -4.57
CA TYR A 211 3.02 -22.82 -4.94
C TYR A 211 2.93 -22.34 -6.39
N ARG A 212 1.72 -22.43 -6.94
CA ARG A 212 1.38 -21.97 -8.29
C ARG A 212 0.54 -20.73 -8.22
N ILE A 213 0.75 -19.82 -9.17
CA ILE A 213 -0.04 -18.62 -9.36
C ILE A 213 -0.77 -18.75 -10.69
N GLU A 214 -2.08 -18.53 -10.68
CA GLU A 214 -2.94 -18.47 -11.85
C GLU A 214 -3.49 -17.05 -12.02
N LEU A 215 -3.29 -16.45 -13.19
CA LEU A 215 -3.73 -15.09 -13.49
C LEU A 215 -5.16 -15.09 -14.06
N LEU A 216 -6.10 -14.54 -13.31
CA LEU A 216 -7.53 -14.59 -13.60
C LEU A 216 -8.06 -13.26 -14.16
N GLY A 217 -9.13 -13.32 -14.96
CA GLY A 217 -9.81 -12.10 -15.42
C GLY A 217 -8.96 -11.26 -16.39
N ASN A 218 -8.89 -9.95 -16.12
CA ASN A 218 -8.53 -8.90 -17.08
C ASN A 218 -7.04 -8.56 -17.20
N TRP A 219 -6.13 -9.44 -16.77
CA TRP A 219 -4.69 -9.21 -17.01
C TRP A 219 -4.40 -9.01 -18.51
N PRO A 220 -3.47 -8.11 -18.87
CA PRO A 220 -3.00 -7.97 -20.24
C PRO A 220 -2.55 -9.32 -20.79
N SER A 221 -3.07 -9.69 -21.97
CA SER A 221 -2.86 -11.04 -22.53
C SER A 221 -1.40 -11.36 -22.80
N PHE A 222 -0.59 -10.35 -23.12
CA PHE A 222 0.85 -10.52 -23.33
C PHE A 222 1.58 -10.93 -22.04
N LEU A 223 1.16 -10.42 -20.87
CA LEU A 223 1.74 -10.79 -19.58
C LEU A 223 1.39 -12.23 -19.17
N LYS A 224 0.15 -12.66 -19.41
CA LYS A 224 -0.28 -14.03 -19.06
C LYS A 224 0.63 -15.09 -19.68
N ASN A 225 0.89 -14.96 -20.98
CA ASN A 225 1.71 -15.90 -21.75
C ASN A 225 3.17 -15.93 -21.27
N ILE A 226 3.69 -14.80 -20.76
CA ILE A 226 5.07 -14.70 -20.26
C ILE A 226 5.17 -15.32 -18.86
N LEU A 227 4.26 -14.93 -17.97
CA LEU A 227 4.27 -15.38 -16.57
C LEU A 227 3.95 -16.88 -16.44
N GLU A 228 3.09 -17.44 -17.29
CA GLU A 228 2.85 -18.89 -17.35
C GLU A 228 4.10 -19.70 -17.74
N LYS A 229 5.05 -19.08 -18.45
CA LYS A 229 6.31 -19.70 -18.89
C LYS A 229 7.49 -19.38 -17.99
N ALA A 230 7.34 -18.44 -17.07
CA ALA A 230 8.41 -18.04 -16.16
C ALA A 230 8.68 -19.16 -15.16
N ALA A 231 9.96 -19.51 -14.96
CA ALA A 231 10.36 -20.67 -14.17
C ALA A 231 10.11 -20.52 -12.66
N SER A 232 10.11 -19.29 -12.15
CA SER A 232 9.83 -18.97 -10.75
C SER A 232 9.30 -17.55 -10.64
N VAL A 233 8.12 -17.40 -10.05
CA VAL A 233 7.48 -16.11 -9.81
C VAL A 233 6.85 -16.15 -8.42
N THR A 234 7.10 -15.13 -7.62
CA THR A 234 6.50 -14.97 -6.29
C THR A 234 5.23 -14.12 -6.35
N LEU A 235 4.33 -14.32 -5.39
CA LEU A 235 3.10 -13.53 -5.27
C LEU A 235 3.42 -12.05 -5.06
N GLU A 236 4.47 -11.76 -4.31
CA GLU A 236 4.95 -10.41 -4.05
C GLU A 236 5.42 -9.70 -5.34
N GLU A 237 6.17 -10.38 -6.21
CA GLU A 237 6.56 -9.81 -7.51
C GLU A 237 5.34 -9.56 -8.42
N VAL A 238 4.39 -10.49 -8.46
CA VAL A 238 3.14 -10.32 -9.23
C VAL A 238 2.33 -9.15 -8.68
N ASN A 239 2.38 -8.92 -7.37
CA ASN A 239 1.73 -7.78 -6.71
C ASN A 239 2.34 -6.45 -7.14
N VAL A 240 3.67 -6.33 -7.18
CA VAL A 240 4.34 -5.13 -7.70
C VAL A 240 3.99 -4.91 -9.17
N LEU A 241 4.04 -5.97 -9.98
CA LEU A 241 3.68 -5.87 -11.40
C LEU A 241 2.22 -5.43 -11.58
N ALA A 242 1.29 -5.96 -10.79
CA ALA A 242 -0.10 -5.54 -10.80
C ALA A 242 -0.24 -4.06 -10.44
N CYS A 243 0.52 -3.58 -9.44
CA CYS A 243 0.53 -2.17 -9.08
C CYS A 243 0.96 -1.30 -10.27
N LEU A 244 2.11 -1.59 -10.88
CA LEU A 244 2.63 -0.79 -11.99
C LEU A 244 1.68 -0.80 -13.19
N VAL A 245 1.18 -1.97 -13.58
CA VAL A 245 0.30 -2.13 -14.75
C VAL A 245 -1.05 -1.45 -14.54
N THR A 246 -1.61 -1.44 -13.32
CA THR A 246 -2.91 -0.81 -13.05
C THR A 246 -2.85 0.72 -13.07
N HIS A 247 -1.68 1.31 -12.87
CA HIS A 247 -1.45 2.76 -12.97
C HIS A 247 -1.09 3.23 -14.38
N MET A 248 -0.83 2.30 -15.32
CA MET A 248 -0.49 2.66 -16.70
C MET A 248 -1.71 3.06 -17.51
N ASP A 249 -1.57 4.14 -18.29
CA ASP A 249 -2.54 4.49 -19.32
C ASP A 249 -2.43 3.59 -20.56
N SER A 250 -3.35 3.75 -21.51
CA SER A 250 -3.37 2.93 -22.73
C SER A 250 -2.12 3.07 -23.60
N SER A 251 -1.49 4.25 -23.63
CA SER A 251 -0.25 4.48 -24.36
C SER A 251 0.94 3.81 -23.67
N GLN A 252 1.02 3.91 -22.34
CA GLN A 252 2.06 3.25 -21.55
C GLN A 252 1.98 1.72 -21.66
N ILE A 253 0.77 1.14 -21.64
CA ILE A 253 0.58 -0.29 -21.88
C ILE A 253 1.05 -0.73 -23.27
N GLU A 254 0.79 0.06 -24.32
CA GLU A 254 1.27 -0.23 -25.68
C GLU A 254 2.80 -0.15 -25.77
N THR A 255 3.41 0.88 -25.18
CA THR A 255 4.87 0.99 -25.09
C THR A 255 5.47 -0.18 -24.32
N TYR A 256 4.84 -0.61 -23.23
CA TYR A 256 5.29 -1.72 -22.41
C TYR A 256 5.29 -3.04 -23.16
N GLU A 257 4.18 -3.36 -23.84
CA GLU A 257 4.09 -4.56 -24.69
C GLU A 257 5.17 -4.56 -25.78
N ALA A 258 5.44 -3.39 -26.39
CA ALA A 258 6.44 -3.25 -27.42
C ALA A 258 7.88 -3.41 -26.89
N ALA A 259 8.19 -2.82 -25.74
CA ALA A 259 9.49 -2.95 -25.09
C ALA A 259 9.79 -4.41 -24.70
N ILE A 260 8.79 -5.15 -24.22
CA ILE A 260 8.91 -6.59 -23.97
C ILE A 260 9.23 -7.36 -25.26
N GLN A 261 8.54 -7.05 -26.36
CA GLN A 261 8.80 -7.70 -27.66
C GLN A 261 10.22 -7.40 -28.14
N MET A 262 10.70 -6.17 -27.96
CA MET A 262 12.07 -5.78 -28.30
C MET A 262 13.09 -6.63 -27.54
N ARG A 263 12.93 -6.81 -26.24
CA ARG A 263 13.79 -7.70 -25.43
C ARG A 263 13.71 -9.17 -25.84
N GLN A 264 12.55 -9.65 -26.26
CA GLN A 264 12.39 -11.03 -26.76
C GLN A 264 13.14 -11.26 -28.09
N GLU A 265 13.20 -10.24 -28.95
CA GLU A 265 13.94 -10.33 -30.22
C GLU A 265 15.46 -10.19 -30.04
N GLU A 266 15.92 -9.42 -29.04
CA GLU A 266 17.35 -9.28 -28.72
C GLU A 266 18.00 -10.59 -28.29
N ASN A 267 17.28 -11.42 -27.52
CA ASN A 267 17.83 -12.68 -27.01
C ASN A 267 16.80 -13.82 -26.99
N ILE A 268 16.65 -14.48 -28.14
CA ILE A 268 15.69 -15.58 -28.36
C ILE A 268 15.90 -16.76 -27.39
N ASP A 269 17.13 -16.98 -26.92
CA ASP A 269 17.47 -18.10 -26.05
C ASP A 269 17.14 -17.83 -24.56
N VAL A 270 16.86 -16.58 -24.18
CA VAL A 270 16.56 -16.18 -22.80
C VAL A 270 15.11 -15.71 -22.70
N LEU A 271 14.30 -16.48 -21.97
CA LEU A 271 12.93 -16.08 -21.68
C LEU A 271 12.92 -14.83 -20.79
N VAL A 272 12.09 -13.85 -21.17
CA VAL A 272 11.80 -12.67 -20.34
C VAL A 272 11.13 -13.14 -19.05
N GLY A 273 11.85 -12.98 -17.93
CA GLY A 273 11.36 -13.32 -16.59
C GLY A 273 10.71 -12.12 -15.90
N ILE A 274 10.15 -12.35 -14.71
CA ILE A 274 9.50 -11.31 -13.90
C ILE A 274 10.44 -10.15 -13.55
N LYS A 275 11.74 -10.42 -13.36
CA LYS A 275 12.75 -9.37 -13.14
C LYS A 275 12.77 -8.34 -14.27
N GLU A 276 12.87 -8.84 -15.51
CA GLU A 276 12.91 -8.00 -16.70
C GLU A 276 11.58 -7.26 -16.89
N LEU A 277 10.45 -7.94 -16.63
CA LEU A 277 9.13 -7.30 -16.69
C LEU A 277 9.02 -6.09 -15.76
N LEU A 278 9.52 -6.21 -14.52
CA LEU A 278 9.51 -5.12 -13.55
C LEU A 278 10.46 -3.99 -13.96
N ASN A 279 11.69 -4.30 -14.37
CA ASN A 279 12.65 -3.28 -14.82
C ASN A 279 12.13 -2.52 -16.05
N LEU A 280 11.48 -3.20 -17.00
CA LEU A 280 10.85 -2.56 -18.15
C LEU A 280 9.71 -1.61 -17.74
N CYS A 281 8.92 -1.93 -16.71
CA CYS A 281 7.88 -1.01 -16.20
C CYS A 281 8.49 0.30 -15.69
N TYR A 282 9.57 0.22 -14.91
CA TYR A 282 10.23 1.40 -14.37
C TYR A 282 10.99 2.21 -15.42
N ASN A 283 11.42 1.58 -16.51
CA ASN A 283 12.18 2.21 -17.59
C ASN A 283 11.33 2.50 -18.83
N LEU A 284 10.00 2.57 -18.72
CA LEU A 284 9.14 2.85 -19.88
C LEU A 284 9.52 4.14 -20.60
N GLU A 285 10.00 5.15 -19.87
CA GLU A 285 10.45 6.41 -20.47
C GLU A 285 11.67 6.25 -21.38
N CYS A 286 12.46 5.18 -21.23
CA CYS A 286 13.59 4.86 -22.10
C CYS A 286 13.15 4.38 -23.49
N PHE A 287 11.87 4.10 -23.70
CA PHE A 287 11.33 3.60 -24.96
C PHE A 287 10.45 4.66 -25.64
N LYS A 288 10.55 4.76 -26.96
CA LYS A 288 9.62 5.52 -27.79
C LYS A 288 8.81 4.56 -28.63
N PHE A 289 7.49 4.72 -28.60
CA PHE A 289 6.56 3.91 -29.38
C PHE A 289 5.79 4.76 -30.38
N LEU A 290 5.96 4.46 -31.66
CA LEU A 290 5.29 5.11 -32.77
C LEU A 290 4.13 4.24 -33.27
N ARG A 291 2.93 4.54 -32.77
CA ARG A 291 1.71 3.80 -33.09
C ARG A 291 1.37 3.88 -34.59
N GLY A 292 0.99 2.74 -35.18
CA GLY A 292 0.53 2.64 -36.57
C GLY A 292 1.64 2.51 -37.61
N ILE A 293 2.90 2.70 -37.21
CA ILE A 293 4.08 2.50 -38.06
C ILE A 293 4.48 1.02 -37.98
N ILE A 294 4.18 0.27 -39.03
CA ILE A 294 4.33 -1.21 -39.05
C ILE A 294 5.28 -1.71 -40.13
N ASP A 295 5.85 -0.81 -40.92
CA ASP A 295 6.77 -1.13 -41.99
C ASP A 295 7.73 0.04 -42.27
N ASP A 296 8.85 -0.27 -42.93
CA ASP A 296 9.91 0.70 -43.22
C ASP A 296 9.41 1.88 -44.09
N ARG A 297 8.40 1.66 -44.93
CA ARG A 297 7.84 2.73 -45.77
C ARG A 297 7.12 3.77 -44.93
N LYS A 298 6.22 3.33 -44.03
CA LYS A 298 5.52 4.22 -43.09
C LYS A 298 6.47 4.93 -42.14
N LEU A 299 7.53 4.24 -41.71
CA LEU A 299 8.56 4.83 -40.85
C LEU A 299 9.27 5.97 -41.59
N GLY A 300 9.64 5.77 -42.85
CA GLY A 300 10.23 6.84 -43.64
C GLY A 300 9.26 7.97 -43.96
N GLU A 301 7.99 7.68 -44.25
CA GLU A 301 6.95 8.70 -44.43
C GLU A 301 6.84 9.57 -43.16
N PHE A 302 6.81 8.96 -41.97
CA PHE A 302 6.77 9.66 -40.69
C PHE A 302 7.98 10.57 -40.44
N TYR A 303 9.20 10.15 -40.80
CA TYR A 303 10.40 10.95 -40.60
C TYR A 303 10.60 12.05 -41.65
N LEU A 304 10.04 11.85 -42.85
CA LEU A 304 10.00 12.87 -43.90
C LEU A 304 8.92 13.93 -43.64
N GLU A 305 7.85 13.58 -42.91
CA GLU A 305 6.85 14.53 -42.43
C GLU A 305 7.42 15.46 -41.34
N GLU A 306 7.13 16.76 -41.45
CA GLU A 306 7.47 17.79 -40.45
C GLU A 306 8.98 17.95 -40.15
N ASP A 307 9.85 17.66 -41.11
CA ASP A 307 11.31 17.87 -41.03
C ASP A 307 11.96 17.25 -39.76
N ARG A 308 11.52 16.05 -39.36
CA ARG A 308 11.94 15.41 -38.10
C ARG A 308 13.38 14.87 -38.08
N LEU A 309 14.09 14.95 -39.22
CA LEU A 309 15.47 14.54 -39.36
C LEU A 309 16.37 15.77 -39.45
N GLU A 310 17.38 15.88 -38.58
CA GLU A 310 18.26 17.06 -38.53
C GLU A 310 18.90 17.41 -39.89
N TRP A 311 19.21 16.39 -40.70
CA TRP A 311 19.83 16.57 -42.00
C TRP A 311 18.85 16.97 -43.12
N ILE A 312 17.55 16.79 -42.93
CA ILE A 312 16.56 17.05 -43.99
C ILE A 312 16.48 18.54 -44.33
N HIS A 313 16.75 19.41 -43.36
CA HIS A 313 16.86 20.86 -43.54
C HIS A 313 18.00 21.28 -44.46
N MET A 314 19.01 20.42 -44.64
CA MET A 314 20.13 20.69 -45.56
C MET A 314 19.77 20.42 -47.03
N LEU A 315 18.62 19.79 -47.31
CA LEU A 315 18.14 19.51 -48.66
C LEU A 315 17.10 20.54 -49.10
N GLU A 316 17.17 20.92 -50.38
CA GLU A 316 16.13 21.72 -51.05
C GLU A 316 14.80 20.96 -51.11
N VAL A 317 13.67 21.68 -51.09
CA VAL A 317 12.31 21.09 -51.06
C VAL A 317 12.08 20.11 -52.21
N ASP A 318 12.49 20.48 -53.42
CA ASP A 318 12.36 19.63 -54.62
C ASP A 318 13.18 18.33 -54.53
N ILE A 319 14.23 18.30 -53.71
CA ILE A 319 15.06 17.10 -53.47
C ILE A 319 14.41 16.21 -52.40
N ARG A 320 13.73 16.80 -51.40
CA ARG A 320 13.00 16.03 -50.37
C ARG A 320 11.89 15.19 -50.98
N GLU A 321 11.18 15.72 -51.98
CA GLU A 321 10.13 15.00 -52.71
C GLU A 321 10.65 13.78 -53.51
N LEU A 322 11.97 13.69 -53.75
CA LEU A 322 12.60 12.58 -54.47
C LEU A 322 13.14 11.49 -53.54
N LEU A 323 13.10 11.69 -52.22
CA LEU A 323 13.55 10.68 -51.26
C LEU A 323 12.60 9.48 -51.26
N ASP A 324 13.16 8.27 -51.29
CA ASP A 324 12.41 7.02 -51.19
C ASP A 324 12.08 6.74 -49.71
N PRO A 325 10.81 6.86 -49.28
CA PRO A 325 10.47 6.67 -47.86
C PRO A 325 10.85 5.28 -47.35
N GLN A 326 10.78 4.25 -48.19
CA GLN A 326 11.15 2.90 -47.75
C GLN A 326 12.63 2.80 -47.37
N ARG A 327 13.52 3.47 -48.11
CA ARG A 327 14.95 3.50 -47.78
C ARG A 327 15.25 4.33 -46.55
N VAL A 328 14.60 5.49 -46.42
CA VAL A 328 14.75 6.35 -45.24
C VAL A 328 14.37 5.60 -43.96
N GLY A 329 13.22 4.92 -43.95
CA GLY A 329 12.81 4.14 -42.79
C GLY A 329 13.72 2.93 -42.52
N MET A 330 14.21 2.23 -43.55
CA MET A 330 15.17 1.14 -43.37
C MET A 330 16.48 1.61 -42.71
N ASP A 331 16.98 2.78 -43.10
CA ASP A 331 18.22 3.32 -42.55
C ASP A 331 18.00 3.84 -41.12
N GLN A 332 16.89 4.54 -40.88
CA GLN A 332 16.50 5.00 -39.54
C GLN A 332 16.33 3.84 -38.56
N ARG A 333 15.65 2.76 -38.99
CA ARG A 333 15.46 1.58 -38.14
C ARG A 333 16.76 0.91 -37.73
N LYS A 334 17.75 0.89 -38.63
CA LYS A 334 19.08 0.35 -38.31
C LYS A 334 19.84 1.26 -37.35
N GLU A 335 19.69 2.57 -37.48
CA GLU A 335 20.34 3.55 -36.60
C GLU A 335 19.79 3.45 -35.17
N GLU A 336 18.47 3.38 -35.04
CA GLU A 336 17.77 3.30 -33.76
C GLU A 336 17.75 1.89 -33.15
N MET A 337 18.16 0.86 -33.92
CA MET A 337 18.05 -0.55 -33.55
C MET A 337 16.62 -0.95 -33.15
N GLY A 338 15.61 -0.30 -33.74
CA GLY A 338 14.21 -0.53 -33.39
C GLY A 338 13.56 -1.71 -34.10
N ILE A 339 12.40 -2.13 -33.59
CA ILE A 339 11.63 -3.26 -34.12
C ILE A 339 10.19 -2.88 -34.47
N PHE A 340 9.59 -3.61 -35.40
CA PHE A 340 8.16 -3.48 -35.70
C PHE A 340 7.35 -4.48 -34.89
N THR A 341 6.34 -3.97 -34.20
CA THR A 341 5.30 -4.77 -33.54
C THR A 341 4.05 -4.80 -34.41
N SER A 342 3.07 -5.63 -34.03
CA SER A 342 1.76 -5.63 -34.70
C SER A 342 1.00 -4.28 -34.60
N LYS A 343 1.39 -3.39 -33.68
CA LYS A 343 0.69 -2.13 -33.38
C LYS A 343 1.46 -0.88 -33.78
N GLY A 344 2.78 -0.97 -33.97
CA GLY A 344 3.64 0.19 -34.17
C GLY A 344 5.13 -0.15 -34.11
N TYR A 345 5.95 0.88 -34.13
CA TYR A 345 7.41 0.77 -34.15
C TYR A 345 7.98 1.23 -32.80
N VAL A 346 8.92 0.48 -32.23
CA VAL A 346 9.54 0.78 -30.92
C VAL A 346 11.06 0.86 -31.05
N PHE A 347 11.65 1.81 -30.33
CA PHE A 347 13.10 1.95 -30.21
C PHE A 347 13.47 2.55 -28.84
N GLU A 348 14.71 2.29 -28.40
CA GLU A 348 15.29 2.90 -27.20
C GLU A 348 15.72 4.34 -27.50
N ASN A 349 15.51 5.25 -26.55
CA ASN A 349 16.03 6.61 -26.63
C ASN A 349 17.35 6.76 -25.84
N ALA A 350 17.87 7.99 -25.76
CA ALA A 350 19.17 8.26 -25.15
C ALA A 350 19.15 8.26 -23.59
N LEU A 351 18.02 7.97 -22.94
CA LEU A 351 17.96 7.85 -21.48
C LEU A 351 18.65 6.57 -21.02
N SER A 352 19.23 6.61 -19.81
CA SER A 352 19.93 5.47 -19.23
C SER A 352 18.95 4.50 -18.60
N TYR A 353 18.92 3.27 -19.09
CA TYR A 353 18.21 2.16 -18.46
C TYR A 353 18.81 1.84 -17.09
N GLN A 354 17.95 1.65 -16.08
CA GLN A 354 18.34 1.33 -14.70
C GLN A 354 17.74 0.00 -14.26
N ASP A 355 18.57 -0.91 -13.75
CA ASP A 355 18.11 -2.15 -13.12
C ASP A 355 17.62 -1.86 -11.69
N ILE A 356 16.37 -1.42 -11.55
CA ILE A 356 15.76 -1.09 -10.25
C ILE A 356 15.54 -2.33 -9.39
N TYR A 357 15.04 -3.40 -9.98
CA TYR A 357 14.83 -4.68 -9.32
C TYR A 357 15.98 -5.64 -9.64
N ASP A 358 16.68 -6.09 -8.61
CA ASP A 358 17.83 -7.00 -8.72
C ASP A 358 17.42 -8.48 -8.81
N GLY A 359 16.16 -8.80 -8.53
CA GLY A 359 15.62 -10.17 -8.42
C GLY A 359 15.50 -10.69 -6.99
N ILE A 360 15.81 -9.84 -5.99
CA ILE A 360 15.82 -10.20 -4.57
C ILE A 360 15.07 -9.14 -3.74
N HIS A 361 15.37 -7.85 -3.93
CA HIS A 361 14.82 -6.75 -3.14
C HIS A 361 13.72 -6.04 -3.93
N LEU A 362 12.46 -6.29 -3.57
CA LEU A 362 11.32 -5.69 -4.26
C LEU A 362 11.28 -4.18 -4.05
N PRO A 363 10.96 -3.39 -5.10
CA PRO A 363 10.69 -1.97 -4.97
C PRO A 363 9.47 -1.71 -4.07
N ASP A 364 9.52 -0.64 -3.30
CA ASP A 364 8.40 -0.22 -2.46
C ASP A 364 7.19 0.18 -3.32
N ILE A 365 6.00 -0.25 -2.88
CA ILE A 365 4.74 0.17 -3.49
C ILE A 365 4.18 1.32 -2.63
N ASP A 366 4.13 2.53 -3.19
CA ASP A 366 3.51 3.68 -2.55
C ASP A 366 2.01 3.44 -2.27
N GLY A 367 1.51 3.97 -1.15
CA GLY A 367 0.08 3.91 -0.80
C GLY A 367 -0.41 2.62 -0.13
N VAL A 368 0.51 1.76 0.30
CA VAL A 368 0.22 0.60 1.15
C VAL A 368 0.07 1.06 2.59
N ALA A 369 -1.17 1.10 3.08
CA ALA A 369 -1.40 1.25 4.50
C ALA A 369 -1.21 -0.11 5.20
N GLY A 370 -0.88 -0.08 6.49
CA GLY A 370 -0.39 -1.24 7.23
C GLY A 370 -1.27 -1.67 8.39
N GLY A 371 -2.42 -1.01 8.57
CA GLY A 371 -3.35 -1.33 9.64
C GLY A 371 -3.99 -2.71 9.45
N ILE A 372 -4.41 -3.31 10.57
CA ILE A 372 -5.29 -4.47 10.59
C ILE A 372 -6.67 -4.10 10.05
N PHE A 373 -7.12 -2.90 10.41
CA PHE A 373 -8.27 -2.23 9.81
C PHE A 373 -7.83 -0.87 9.30
N SER A 374 -8.33 -0.48 8.14
CA SER A 374 -8.16 0.84 7.60
C SER A 374 -9.53 1.40 7.28
N LEU A 375 -9.85 2.54 7.88
CA LEU A 375 -11.20 3.09 7.89
C LEU A 375 -11.20 4.45 7.22
N ARG A 376 -12.06 4.64 6.23
CA ARG A 376 -12.35 5.97 5.70
C ARG A 376 -13.50 6.57 6.48
N LEU A 377 -13.18 7.64 7.20
CA LEU A 377 -14.08 8.38 8.07
C LEU A 377 -14.52 9.68 7.39
N VAL A 378 -15.78 10.06 7.58
CA VAL A 378 -16.34 11.37 7.23
C VAL A 378 -17.21 11.89 8.36
N GLY A 379 -17.41 13.20 8.42
CA GLY A 379 -18.36 13.82 9.34
C GLY A 379 -19.80 13.39 9.00
N SER A 380 -20.57 13.00 10.02
CA SER A 380 -21.94 12.51 9.89
C SER A 380 -22.90 13.55 9.30
N GLN A 381 -22.61 14.85 9.51
CA GLN A 381 -23.40 15.95 8.98
C GLN A 381 -23.12 16.22 7.49
N TYR A 382 -21.93 15.89 7.01
CA TYR A 382 -21.46 16.16 5.65
C TYR A 382 -20.79 14.92 5.03
N PRO A 383 -21.54 13.82 4.81
CA PRO A 383 -20.98 12.55 4.35
C PRO A 383 -20.39 12.57 2.93
N GLU A 384 -20.69 13.64 2.18
CA GLU A 384 -20.24 13.85 0.79
C GLU A 384 -18.84 14.50 0.73
N GLU A 385 -18.28 14.95 1.86
CA GLU A 385 -16.97 15.61 1.93
C GLU A 385 -15.79 14.64 1.79
N GLN A 386 -14.61 15.21 1.58
CA GLN A 386 -13.37 14.44 1.48
C GLN A 386 -13.04 13.82 2.84
N GLY A 387 -13.14 12.50 2.93
CA GLY A 387 -12.88 11.75 4.17
C GLY A 387 -11.40 11.63 4.50
N THR A 388 -11.14 11.21 5.74
CA THR A 388 -9.79 10.87 6.23
C THR A 388 -9.67 9.37 6.42
N TRP A 389 -8.51 8.81 6.09
CA TRP A 389 -8.20 7.41 6.36
C TRP A 389 -7.52 7.27 7.72
N LEU A 390 -7.95 6.29 8.49
CA LEU A 390 -7.42 5.94 9.80
C LEU A 390 -7.01 4.47 9.83
N GLU A 391 -5.73 4.22 10.06
CA GLU A 391 -5.16 2.89 10.26
C GLU A 391 -5.31 2.46 11.71
N LEU A 392 -5.76 1.23 11.96
CA LEU A 392 -5.86 0.62 13.29
C LEU A 392 -4.97 -0.64 13.36
N PRO A 393 -4.25 -0.89 14.46
CA PRO A 393 -4.29 -0.13 15.69
C PRO A 393 -3.56 1.21 15.57
N THR A 394 -4.08 2.20 16.26
CA THR A 394 -3.51 3.53 16.38
C THR A 394 -3.53 3.98 17.83
N THR A 395 -2.84 5.08 18.08
CA THR A 395 -2.73 5.65 19.40
C THR A 395 -3.67 6.85 19.54
N ASP A 396 -3.85 7.35 20.76
CA ASP A 396 -4.71 8.50 21.03
C ASP A 396 -4.33 9.72 20.16
N LEU A 397 -3.04 9.87 19.85
CA LEU A 397 -2.57 10.93 18.96
C LEU A 397 -3.03 10.71 17.51
N GLY A 398 -3.03 9.46 17.03
CA GLY A 398 -3.57 9.11 15.72
C GLY A 398 -5.08 9.37 15.61
N PHE A 399 -5.83 9.10 16.68
CA PHE A 399 -7.25 9.51 16.77
C PHE A 399 -7.42 11.02 16.69
N GLN A 400 -6.60 11.78 17.43
CA GLN A 400 -6.64 13.24 17.37
C GLN A 400 -6.34 13.77 15.96
N TRP A 401 -5.40 13.16 15.22
CA TRP A 401 -5.12 13.57 13.84
C TRP A 401 -6.33 13.38 12.92
N ALA A 402 -7.00 12.23 13.00
CA ALA A 402 -8.19 11.96 12.20
C ALA A 402 -9.33 12.95 12.52
N LEU A 403 -9.60 13.18 13.82
CA LEU A 403 -10.63 14.11 14.26
C LEU A 403 -10.33 15.56 13.84
N ASN A 404 -9.08 16.02 14.00
CA ASN A 404 -8.65 17.35 13.57
C ASN A 404 -8.79 17.53 12.05
N ARG A 405 -8.48 16.50 11.25
CA ARG A 405 -8.65 16.54 9.79
C ARG A 405 -10.11 16.65 9.37
N LEU A 406 -11.00 15.96 10.07
CA LEU A 406 -12.45 16.03 9.87
C LEU A 406 -13.08 17.27 10.49
N ASN A 407 -12.33 18.03 11.30
CA ASN A 407 -12.84 19.13 12.12
C ASN A 407 -13.96 18.69 13.08
N GLU A 408 -13.85 17.45 13.58
CA GLU A 408 -14.78 16.84 14.52
C GLU A 408 -14.13 16.72 15.91
N ARG A 409 -14.95 16.61 16.96
CA ARG A 409 -14.43 16.49 18.35
C ARG A 409 -14.46 15.07 18.88
N THR A 410 -15.34 14.24 18.35
CA THR A 410 -15.58 12.87 18.80
C THR A 410 -15.93 12.00 17.61
N PHE A 411 -15.67 10.71 17.71
CA PHE A 411 -16.06 9.76 16.66
C PHE A 411 -17.57 9.48 16.61
N ASP A 412 -18.34 9.87 17.65
CA ASP A 412 -19.80 9.80 17.63
C ASP A 412 -20.40 10.67 16.50
N ASP A 413 -19.69 11.71 16.11
CA ASP A 413 -20.06 12.61 15.01
C ASP A 413 -19.50 12.14 13.65
N CYS A 414 -18.84 10.97 13.59
CA CYS A 414 -18.24 10.41 12.39
C CYS A 414 -18.97 9.14 11.91
N ILE A 415 -18.81 8.80 10.64
CA ILE A 415 -19.27 7.52 10.08
C ILE A 415 -18.18 6.86 9.23
N ILE A 416 -18.17 5.53 9.20
CA ILE A 416 -17.26 4.75 8.36
C ILE A 416 -17.91 4.58 6.97
N THR A 417 -17.34 5.20 5.94
CA THR A 417 -17.85 5.09 4.56
C THR A 417 -17.21 3.95 3.78
N GLU A 418 -15.94 3.67 4.05
CA GLU A 418 -15.18 2.60 3.42
C GLU A 418 -14.31 1.93 4.48
N SER A 419 -14.12 0.62 4.38
CA SER A 419 -13.30 -0.14 5.31
C SER A 419 -12.51 -1.21 4.56
N ILE A 420 -11.22 -1.29 4.85
CA ILE A 420 -10.33 -2.35 4.41
C ILE A 420 -9.96 -3.14 5.67
N SER A 421 -10.13 -4.46 5.67
CA SER A 421 -9.82 -5.30 6.82
C SER A 421 -9.03 -6.53 6.40
N THR A 422 -7.95 -6.77 7.13
CA THR A 422 -7.14 -7.99 7.02
C THR A 422 -7.81 -9.20 7.69
N VAL A 423 -8.92 -8.97 8.40
CA VAL A 423 -9.67 -9.98 9.17
C VAL A 423 -10.81 -10.53 8.32
N HIS A 424 -10.54 -11.60 7.58
CA HIS A 424 -11.59 -12.33 6.88
C HIS A 424 -12.65 -12.85 7.85
N GLY A 425 -13.93 -12.70 7.49
CA GLY A 425 -15.06 -13.14 8.31
C GLY A 425 -15.61 -12.11 9.29
N LEU A 426 -15.00 -10.91 9.39
CA LEU A 426 -15.56 -9.79 10.16
C LEU A 426 -15.97 -8.65 9.21
N SER A 427 -17.25 -8.29 9.22
CA SER A 427 -17.74 -7.14 8.45
C SER A 427 -17.75 -5.90 9.32
N VAL A 428 -16.96 -4.89 8.95
CA VAL A 428 -17.04 -3.55 9.55
C VAL A 428 -18.29 -2.84 9.01
N LYS A 429 -19.10 -2.31 9.89
CA LYS A 429 -20.33 -1.58 9.62
C LYS A 429 -20.07 -0.08 9.78
N GLN A 430 -20.95 0.72 9.16
CA GLN A 430 -20.87 2.18 9.17
C GLN A 430 -20.89 2.80 10.57
N THR A 431 -21.58 2.15 11.51
CA THR A 431 -21.82 2.63 12.88
C THR A 431 -21.03 1.84 13.93
N ASP A 432 -20.04 1.06 13.49
CA ASP A 432 -19.20 0.32 14.43
C ASP A 432 -18.32 1.30 15.21
N ASP A 433 -18.14 1.01 16.50
CA ASP A 433 -17.36 1.85 17.40
C ASP A 433 -15.86 1.77 17.05
N ILE A 434 -15.28 2.92 16.71
CA ILE A 434 -13.89 3.03 16.23
C ILE A 434 -12.88 2.68 17.32
N GLU A 435 -13.19 3.01 18.58
CA GLU A 435 -12.35 2.68 19.73
C GLU A 435 -12.33 1.16 19.99
N THR A 436 -13.48 0.50 19.85
CA THR A 436 -13.62 -0.96 19.95
C THR A 436 -12.91 -1.66 18.80
N LEU A 437 -12.99 -1.13 17.56
CA LEU A 437 -12.19 -1.62 16.42
C LEU A 437 -10.69 -1.52 16.71
N ASN A 438 -10.27 -0.42 17.33
CA ASN A 438 -8.86 -0.19 17.69
C ASN A 438 -8.36 -1.18 18.75
N GLU A 439 -9.16 -1.46 19.76
CA GLU A 439 -8.82 -2.46 20.78
C GLU A 439 -8.74 -3.87 20.17
N LEU A 440 -9.69 -4.24 19.30
CA LEU A 440 -9.62 -5.51 18.58
C LEU A 440 -8.35 -5.58 17.73
N ALA A 441 -8.01 -4.52 17.01
CA ALA A 441 -6.78 -4.44 16.22
C ALA A 441 -5.54 -4.64 17.11
N ARG A 442 -5.50 -4.00 18.28
CA ARG A 442 -4.40 -4.14 19.26
C ARG A 442 -4.26 -5.58 19.74
N GLN A 443 -5.37 -6.23 20.10
CA GLN A 443 -5.37 -7.64 20.53
C GLN A 443 -4.86 -8.58 19.43
N LEU A 444 -5.30 -8.36 18.19
CA LEU A 444 -4.86 -9.14 17.03
C LEU A 444 -3.37 -8.94 16.73
N GLN A 445 -2.84 -7.73 16.96
CA GLN A 445 -1.41 -7.44 16.83
C GLN A 445 -0.57 -8.16 17.91
N GLU A 446 -1.14 -8.39 19.09
CA GLU A 446 -0.49 -9.09 20.21
C GLU A 446 -0.48 -10.62 20.05
N PHE A 447 -1.13 -11.18 19.02
CA PHE A 447 -1.10 -12.62 18.80
C PHE A 447 0.33 -13.13 18.55
N PRO A 448 0.72 -14.26 19.17
CA PRO A 448 2.11 -14.71 19.16
C PRO A 448 2.56 -15.26 17.81
N ASP A 449 1.62 -15.77 17.01
CA ASP A 449 1.91 -16.40 15.73
C ASP A 449 0.70 -16.39 14.78
N ASP A 450 0.99 -16.69 13.51
CA ASP A 450 -0.01 -16.80 12.44
C ASP A 450 -1.03 -17.92 12.68
N ARG A 451 -0.63 -18.97 13.42
CA ARG A 451 -1.53 -20.08 13.76
C ARG A 451 -2.65 -19.59 14.67
N THR A 452 -2.36 -18.70 15.61
CA THR A 452 -3.32 -18.08 16.52
C THR A 452 -4.26 -17.14 15.77
N LEU A 453 -3.73 -16.35 14.82
CA LEU A 453 -4.55 -15.53 13.93
C LEU A 453 -5.48 -16.37 13.05
N CYS A 454 -5.00 -17.48 12.47
CA CYS A 454 -5.83 -18.38 11.68
C CYS A 454 -6.91 -19.05 12.54
N LYS A 455 -6.57 -19.45 13.77
CA LYS A 455 -7.54 -19.98 14.75
C LYS A 455 -8.65 -18.97 15.04
N PHE A 456 -8.31 -17.70 15.21
CA PHE A 456 -9.29 -16.63 15.39
C PHE A 456 -10.20 -16.45 14.17
N LYS A 457 -9.64 -16.36 12.96
CA LYS A 457 -10.43 -16.24 11.72
C LYS A 457 -11.34 -17.46 11.49
N ALA A 458 -10.84 -18.66 11.77
CA ALA A 458 -11.66 -19.87 11.76
C ALA A 458 -12.79 -19.81 12.79
N ALA A 459 -12.55 -19.30 14.00
CA ALA A 459 -13.58 -19.15 15.03
C ALA A 459 -14.65 -18.13 14.64
N LEU A 460 -14.28 -17.04 13.95
CA LEU A 460 -15.24 -16.09 13.38
C LEU A 460 -16.17 -16.78 12.35
N GLU A 461 -15.63 -17.64 11.48
CA GLU A 461 -16.42 -18.39 10.51
C GLU A 461 -17.33 -19.44 11.18
N LEU A 462 -16.83 -20.15 12.19
CA LEU A 462 -17.61 -21.12 12.98
C LEU A 462 -18.80 -20.45 13.69
N GLU A 463 -18.54 -19.34 14.38
CA GLU A 463 -19.56 -18.64 15.18
C GLU A 463 -20.43 -17.69 14.33
N GLN A 464 -20.18 -17.60 13.02
CA GLN A 464 -20.85 -16.69 12.09
C GLN A 464 -20.88 -15.25 12.64
N CYS A 465 -19.71 -14.76 13.02
CA CYS A 465 -19.58 -13.50 13.76
C CYS A 465 -20.22 -12.33 13.01
N ASP A 466 -21.14 -11.61 13.68
CA ASP A 466 -21.88 -10.50 13.10
C ASP A 466 -21.71 -9.18 13.86
N SER A 467 -20.96 -9.16 14.96
CA SER A 467 -20.76 -8.00 15.83
C SER A 467 -19.32 -7.89 16.33
N LEU A 468 -18.88 -6.66 16.61
CA LEU A 468 -17.55 -6.43 17.18
C LEU A 468 -17.38 -7.01 18.57
N GLU A 469 -18.40 -6.91 19.41
CA GLU A 469 -18.38 -7.44 20.77
C GLU A 469 -18.23 -8.97 20.76
N GLN A 470 -18.86 -9.64 19.78
CA GLN A 470 -18.66 -11.06 19.56
C GLN A 470 -17.22 -11.35 19.12
N ALA A 471 -16.66 -10.56 18.19
CA ALA A 471 -15.29 -10.72 17.73
C ALA A 471 -14.27 -10.59 18.87
N LEU A 472 -14.40 -9.56 19.73
CA LEU A 472 -13.57 -9.39 20.93
C LEU A 472 -13.69 -10.58 21.88
N ARG A 473 -14.92 -11.01 22.18
CA ARG A 473 -15.14 -12.19 23.03
C ARG A 473 -14.49 -13.44 22.46
N ILE A 474 -14.51 -13.63 21.14
CA ILE A 474 -13.84 -14.76 20.48
C ILE A 474 -12.32 -14.64 20.63
N ALA A 475 -11.75 -13.45 20.42
CA ALA A 475 -10.31 -13.19 20.59
C ALA A 475 -9.83 -13.49 22.02
N GLU A 476 -10.59 -13.08 23.04
CA GLU A 476 -10.27 -13.33 24.46
C GLU A 476 -10.41 -14.80 24.87
N ASN A 477 -11.23 -15.58 24.16
CA ASN A 477 -11.58 -16.95 24.54
C ASN A 477 -11.13 -17.98 23.50
N LEU A 478 -10.01 -17.73 22.80
CA LEU A 478 -9.49 -18.67 21.80
C LEU A 478 -9.19 -20.05 22.37
N ASP A 479 -8.87 -20.18 23.66
CA ASP A 479 -8.63 -21.47 24.32
C ASP A 479 -9.87 -22.39 24.36
N CYS A 480 -11.06 -21.81 24.18
CA CYS A 480 -12.31 -22.56 24.07
C CYS A 480 -12.49 -23.26 22.71
N TYR A 481 -11.54 -23.13 21.78
CA TYR A 481 -11.59 -23.78 20.47
C TYR A 481 -10.43 -24.74 20.26
N SER A 482 -10.73 -25.89 19.69
CA SER A 482 -9.76 -26.84 19.13
C SER A 482 -9.60 -26.56 17.64
N TYR A 483 -8.37 -26.28 17.17
CA TYR A 483 -8.08 -25.87 15.79
C TYR A 483 -6.99 -26.72 15.15
N ASP A 484 -7.31 -27.28 13.99
CA ASP A 484 -6.41 -28.08 13.16
C ASP A 484 -6.19 -27.43 11.78
N PRO A 485 -5.01 -26.84 11.53
CA PRO A 485 -4.68 -26.19 10.26
C PRO A 485 -4.41 -27.18 9.12
N GLN A 486 -4.22 -28.48 9.38
CA GLN A 486 -3.90 -29.46 8.34
C GLN A 486 -5.16 -30.03 7.65
N MET A 487 -6.33 -29.74 8.19
CA MET A 487 -7.61 -30.24 7.68
C MET A 487 -8.25 -29.23 6.70
N TYR A 488 -7.67 -29.14 5.50
CA TYR A 488 -8.12 -28.23 4.44
C TYR A 488 -9.34 -28.72 3.64
N SER A 489 -9.75 -29.99 3.80
CA SER A 489 -10.97 -30.51 3.18
C SER A 489 -11.61 -31.65 3.98
N MET A 490 -12.92 -31.89 3.81
CA MET A 490 -13.59 -33.05 4.40
C MET A 490 -12.96 -34.37 3.95
N ALA A 491 -12.47 -34.44 2.72
CA ALA A 491 -11.74 -35.60 2.23
C ALA A 491 -10.43 -35.82 3.02
N SER A 492 -9.71 -34.74 3.35
CA SER A 492 -8.49 -34.79 4.18
C SER A 492 -8.80 -35.26 5.60
N TYR A 493 -9.88 -34.76 6.20
CA TYR A 493 -10.36 -35.21 7.50
C TYR A 493 -10.74 -36.69 7.51
N ALA A 494 -11.49 -37.16 6.50
CA ALA A 494 -11.81 -38.58 6.36
C ALA A 494 -10.54 -39.41 6.22
N ARG A 495 -9.57 -38.99 5.40
CA ARG A 495 -8.28 -39.69 5.25
C ARG A 495 -7.52 -39.76 6.58
N TYR A 496 -7.53 -38.68 7.36
CA TYR A 496 -6.95 -38.65 8.70
C TYR A 496 -7.59 -39.69 9.62
N LEU A 497 -8.92 -39.73 9.72
CA LEU A 497 -9.64 -40.73 10.52
C LEU A 497 -9.29 -42.16 10.12
N PHE A 498 -9.20 -42.44 8.82
CA PHE A 498 -8.82 -43.78 8.34
C PHE A 498 -7.38 -44.13 8.71
N ARG A 499 -6.45 -43.17 8.66
CA ARG A 499 -5.05 -43.38 9.05
C ARG A 499 -4.90 -43.60 10.56
N GLU A 500 -5.64 -42.88 11.39
CA GLU A 500 -5.70 -43.10 12.85
C GLU A 500 -6.23 -44.51 13.18
N LEU A 501 -7.13 -45.04 12.36
CA LEU A 501 -7.63 -46.40 12.44
C LEU A 501 -6.71 -47.44 11.73
N GLU A 502 -5.50 -47.03 11.33
CA GLU A 502 -4.49 -47.86 10.66
C GLU A 502 -4.95 -48.50 9.33
N PHE A 503 -5.92 -47.91 8.63
CA PHE A 503 -6.30 -48.34 7.28
C PHE A 503 -5.31 -47.87 6.22
N ASN A 504 -4.94 -48.77 5.30
CA ASN A 504 -4.18 -48.42 4.11
C ASN A 504 -5.09 -47.78 3.04
N ILE A 505 -5.13 -46.45 3.02
CA ILE A 505 -5.92 -45.67 2.06
C ILE A 505 -5.32 -45.62 0.64
N ASP A 506 -4.08 -46.10 0.45
CA ASP A 506 -3.42 -46.17 -0.86
C ASP A 506 -3.77 -47.47 -1.62
N ASP A 507 -4.54 -48.36 -0.98
CA ASP A 507 -5.06 -49.56 -1.65
C ASP A 507 -6.00 -49.17 -2.81
N PRO A 508 -5.91 -49.83 -3.99
CA PRO A 508 -6.81 -49.58 -5.12
C PRO A 508 -8.31 -49.63 -4.78
N ALA A 509 -8.71 -50.32 -3.71
CA ALA A 509 -10.08 -50.31 -3.21
C ALA A 509 -10.59 -48.91 -2.84
N PHE A 510 -9.70 -48.00 -2.40
CA PHE A 510 -10.04 -46.62 -2.04
C PHE A 510 -9.98 -45.65 -3.21
N ALA A 511 -9.55 -46.07 -4.41
CA ALA A 511 -9.39 -45.19 -5.57
C ALA A 511 -10.69 -44.49 -6.01
N THR A 512 -11.84 -45.09 -5.70
CA THR A 512 -13.18 -44.54 -5.98
C THR A 512 -13.97 -44.22 -4.72
N PHE A 513 -13.33 -44.32 -3.54
CA PHE A 513 -13.99 -44.06 -2.27
C PHE A 513 -14.27 -42.56 -2.13
N ASP A 514 -15.51 -42.25 -1.75
CA ASP A 514 -15.97 -40.89 -1.53
C ASP A 514 -15.53 -40.39 -0.14
N PHE A 515 -14.24 -40.05 -0.02
CA PHE A 515 -13.67 -39.48 1.20
C PHE A 515 -14.37 -38.17 1.58
N GLN A 516 -14.74 -37.35 0.59
CA GLN A 516 -15.42 -36.09 0.81
C GLN A 516 -16.77 -36.31 1.51
N GLY A 517 -17.66 -37.09 0.90
CA GLY A 517 -18.98 -37.37 1.48
C GLY A 517 -18.90 -38.18 2.77
N TYR A 518 -17.88 -39.03 2.96
CA TYR A 518 -17.65 -39.69 4.25
C TYR A 518 -17.30 -38.68 5.35
N GLY A 519 -16.35 -37.78 5.07
CA GLY A 519 -15.95 -36.72 6.00
C GLY A 519 -17.12 -35.85 6.42
N GLU A 520 -17.95 -35.43 5.46
CA GLU A 520 -19.18 -34.65 5.71
C GLU A 520 -20.14 -35.37 6.67
N ARG A 521 -20.33 -36.69 6.49
CA ARG A 521 -21.21 -37.49 7.37
C ARG A 521 -20.63 -37.70 8.76
N GLN A 522 -19.31 -37.82 8.90
CA GLN A 522 -18.67 -37.93 10.22
C GLN A 522 -18.68 -36.59 10.96
N LEU A 523 -18.47 -35.49 10.25
CA LEU A 523 -18.52 -34.16 10.83
C LEU A 523 -19.90 -33.83 11.38
N GLY A 524 -20.99 -34.25 10.73
CA GLY A 524 -22.34 -34.08 11.27
C GLY A 524 -22.60 -34.73 12.65
N LEU A 525 -21.64 -35.52 13.16
CA LEU A 525 -21.67 -36.10 14.52
C LEU A 525 -20.81 -35.31 15.53
N LEU A 526 -19.99 -34.35 15.08
CA LEU A 526 -19.15 -33.47 15.88
C LEU A 526 -19.64 -32.02 15.73
N GLU A 527 -19.51 -31.17 16.75
CA GLU A 527 -19.75 -29.71 16.62
C GLU A 527 -18.58 -29.00 15.89
N SER A 528 -18.00 -29.67 14.89
CA SER A 528 -16.83 -29.24 14.14
C SER A 528 -17.25 -28.62 12.80
N VAL A 529 -16.53 -27.59 12.35
CA VAL A 529 -16.80 -26.91 11.07
C VAL A 529 -15.51 -26.82 10.25
N GLN A 530 -15.61 -27.08 8.95
CA GLN A 530 -14.56 -26.74 8.00
C GLN A 530 -14.68 -25.25 7.65
N THR A 531 -13.57 -24.54 7.84
CA THR A 531 -13.43 -23.11 7.55
C THR A 531 -12.41 -22.91 6.44
N THR A 532 -12.29 -21.68 5.95
CA THR A 532 -11.28 -21.29 4.96
C THR A 532 -9.85 -21.49 5.48
N TYR A 533 -9.66 -21.54 6.81
CA TYR A 533 -8.35 -21.64 7.46
C TYR A 533 -8.04 -23.05 7.99
N GLY A 534 -8.98 -23.99 7.90
CA GLY A 534 -8.81 -25.35 8.43
C GLY A 534 -10.04 -25.80 9.20
N MET A 535 -9.90 -26.82 10.04
CA MET A 535 -11.01 -27.35 10.84
C MET A 535 -10.97 -26.81 12.26
N ILE A 536 -12.15 -26.41 12.76
CA ILE A 536 -12.28 -25.85 14.11
C ILE A 536 -13.49 -26.46 14.83
N THR A 537 -13.38 -26.61 16.14
CA THR A 537 -14.42 -27.19 17.00
C THR A 537 -14.48 -26.42 18.32
N ARG A 538 -15.69 -26.23 18.86
CA ARG A 538 -15.86 -25.69 20.21
C ARG A 538 -15.54 -26.76 21.26
N ASN A 539 -14.76 -26.40 22.27
CA ASN A 539 -14.54 -27.24 23.44
C ASN A 539 -15.77 -27.11 24.37
N GLU A 540 -16.20 -28.19 25.03
CA GLU A 540 -17.47 -28.24 25.80
C GLU A 540 -17.60 -27.23 26.98
N ASP A 541 -16.55 -26.46 27.30
CA ASP A 541 -16.48 -25.56 28.46
C ASP A 541 -17.04 -24.14 28.23
N PHE A 542 -17.73 -23.86 27.12
CA PHE A 542 -18.32 -22.52 26.89
C PHE A 542 -19.77 -22.43 27.42
N PRO A 543 -20.08 -21.55 28.40
CA PRO A 543 -21.46 -21.33 28.81
C PRO A 543 -22.23 -20.58 27.72
N ILE A 544 -23.19 -21.27 27.09
CA ILE A 544 -24.17 -20.68 26.18
C ILE A 544 -25.04 -19.71 26.98
N GLN A 545 -24.76 -18.40 26.92
CA GLN A 545 -25.79 -17.41 27.17
C GLN A 545 -26.58 -17.21 25.88
N THR A 546 -27.50 -18.12 25.60
CA THR A 546 -28.60 -17.84 24.68
C THR A 546 -29.28 -16.58 25.18
N GLN A 547 -29.29 -15.51 24.39
CA GLN A 547 -30.23 -14.41 24.58
C GLN A 547 -31.64 -15.03 24.55
N GLN A 548 -32.22 -15.26 25.72
CA GLN A 548 -33.64 -15.53 25.85
C GLN A 548 -34.35 -14.24 25.47
N ASN A 549 -34.74 -14.13 24.21
CA ASN A 549 -35.86 -13.30 23.81
C ASN A 549 -37.03 -13.71 24.69
N THR A 550 -37.26 -12.93 25.75
CA THR A 550 -38.43 -13.06 26.58
C THR A 550 -39.57 -12.52 25.75
N GLU A 551 -40.19 -13.38 24.95
CA GLU A 551 -41.56 -13.15 24.49
C GLU A 551 -42.42 -13.03 25.76
N GLN A 552 -42.61 -11.80 26.21
CA GLN A 552 -43.68 -11.47 27.14
C GLN A 552 -44.98 -11.83 26.44
N GLY A 553 -45.50 -13.02 26.79
CA GLY A 553 -46.83 -13.44 26.41
C GLY A 553 -47.84 -12.37 26.78
N MET A 554 -48.37 -11.69 25.75
CA MET A 554 -49.59 -10.92 25.86
C MET A 554 -50.71 -11.88 26.29
N LYS A 555 -51.18 -11.67 27.53
CA LYS A 555 -52.40 -12.30 28.06
C LYS A 555 -53.59 -11.95 27.17
N MET A 556 -54.28 -12.97 26.68
CA MET A 556 -55.72 -12.87 26.41
C MET A 556 -56.47 -13.55 27.55
N GLN A 557 -57.11 -12.74 28.41
CA GLN A 557 -58.39 -13.03 29.05
C GLN A 557 -59.18 -11.74 29.16
#